data_AF-A0AAV1YIP9-F1
#
_entry.id   AF-A0AAV1YIP9-F1
#
_cell.length_a   1.000
_cell.length_b   1.000
_cell.length_c   1.000
_cell.angle_alpha   90.00
_cell.angle_beta   90.00
_cell.angle_gamma   90.00
#
_symmetry.space_group_name_H-M   'P 1'
#
loop_
_entity.id
_entity.type
_entity.pdbx_description
1 polymer ?
#
loop_
_entity_poly.entity_id
_entity_poly.type
_entity_poly.pdbx_seq_one_letter_code
_entity_poly.pdbx_strand_id
1 'polypeptide(L)'
;MGLAPKISFSRDRLMECFFWSVGVVFEPQFSHVRKGLTKLAILIPIIDDVYDIYGTFDELELFTAAVESWDIKSIQLLPEYMKIYFLAIYNNANEIAYDTLKDQGQYILPYLTKASELQRGEEAKSIACYMYENGVSYEGAYKHIQSLLGENWKRLNKVRVTSSPFPKHFVEIATNMARISGYFYLSGDRLGAPDDAAKNSIWSLIIEPISTRETNA
;
A
#
# COMPACT_ATOMS: atom_id res chain seq x y z
N MET A 1 -4.63 15.52 -5.78
CA MET A 1 -5.40 14.92 -6.89
C MET A 1 -6.79 15.54 -7.08
N GLY A 2 -7.22 16.54 -6.28
CA GLY A 2 -8.55 17.16 -6.47
C GLY A 2 -9.72 16.19 -6.32
N LEU A 3 -9.49 15.04 -5.70
CA LEU A 3 -10.45 13.95 -5.56
C LEU A 3 -11.37 14.14 -4.34
N ALA A 4 -10.93 14.89 -3.32
CA ALA A 4 -11.70 15.13 -2.09
C ALA A 4 -13.16 15.58 -2.32
N PRO A 5 -13.49 16.52 -3.24
CA PRO A 5 -14.89 16.91 -3.46
C PRO A 5 -15.71 15.87 -4.25
N LYS A 6 -15.08 14.84 -4.85
CA LYS A 6 -15.76 13.77 -5.60
C LYS A 6 -15.90 12.47 -4.79
N ILE A 7 -15.28 12.39 -3.61
CA ILE A 7 -15.20 11.18 -2.78
C ILE A 7 -15.70 11.54 -1.38
N SER A 8 -16.99 11.86 -1.26
CA SER A 8 -17.61 12.22 0.02
C SER A 8 -17.71 11.05 1.01
N PHE A 9 -17.41 9.82 0.57
CA PHE A 9 -17.49 8.61 1.39
C PHE A 9 -16.15 8.18 2.00
N SER A 10 -15.01 8.55 1.41
CA SER A 10 -13.69 8.11 1.90
C SER A 10 -13.20 9.04 3.01
N ARG A 11 -12.72 8.45 4.11
CA ARG A 11 -12.09 9.19 5.20
C ARG A 11 -10.81 9.87 4.68
N ASP A 12 -10.55 11.12 5.08
CA ASP A 12 -9.29 11.79 4.78
C ASP A 12 -8.17 11.13 5.61
N ARG A 13 -7.31 10.36 4.93
CA ARG A 13 -6.20 9.60 5.52
C ARG A 13 -4.86 10.00 4.91
N LEU A 14 -4.77 11.21 4.37
CA LEU A 14 -3.58 11.70 3.68
C LEU A 14 -2.34 11.59 4.57
N MET A 15 -2.44 11.95 5.85
CA MET A 15 -1.30 11.96 6.77
C MET A 15 -0.85 10.55 7.15
N GLU A 16 -1.80 9.63 7.38
CA GLU A 16 -1.50 8.22 7.64
C GLU A 16 -0.88 7.54 6.42
N CYS A 17 -1.42 7.80 5.22
CA CYS A 17 -0.86 7.29 3.97
C CYS A 17 0.53 7.87 3.69
N PHE A 18 0.76 9.14 4.01
CA PHE A 18 2.07 9.76 3.89
C PHE A 18 3.07 9.16 4.88
N PHE A 19 2.66 8.98 6.13
CA PHE A 19 3.45 8.32 7.16
C PHE A 19 3.85 6.89 6.77
N TRP A 20 2.91 6.14 6.20
CA TRP A 20 3.18 4.80 5.66
C TRP A 20 4.26 4.86 4.58
N SER A 21 4.15 5.78 3.60
CA SER A 21 5.16 5.94 2.54
C SER A 21 6.54 6.36 3.08
N VAL A 22 6.59 7.22 4.10
CA VAL A 22 7.85 7.57 4.78
C VAL A 22 8.46 6.35 5.46
N GLY A 23 7.63 5.52 6.08
CA GLY A 23 8.07 4.26 6.69
C GLY A 23 8.66 3.26 5.68
N VAL A 24 8.22 3.30 4.42
CA VAL A 24 8.79 2.50 3.31
C VAL A 24 10.14 3.06 2.88
N VAL A 25 10.21 4.36 2.58
CA VAL A 25 11.41 5.03 2.04
C VAL A 25 11.52 6.47 2.55
N PHE A 26 12.47 6.75 3.45
CA PHE A 26 12.53 8.02 4.17
C PHE A 26 13.55 9.00 3.61
N GLU A 27 14.50 8.56 2.78
CA GLU A 27 15.64 9.36 2.37
C GLU A 27 15.24 10.54 1.44
N PRO A 28 15.80 11.75 1.58
CA PRO A 28 15.34 12.94 0.85
C PRO A 28 15.28 12.80 -0.68
N GLN A 29 16.24 12.08 -1.28
CA GLN A 29 16.33 11.87 -2.72
C GLN A 29 15.13 11.11 -3.32
N PHE A 30 14.42 10.34 -2.51
CA PHE A 30 13.23 9.58 -2.94
C PHE A 30 11.92 10.31 -2.66
N SER A 31 11.96 11.65 -2.57
CA SER A 31 10.75 12.46 -2.33
C SER A 31 9.66 12.27 -3.39
N HIS A 32 10.03 12.07 -4.66
CA HIS A 32 9.08 11.78 -5.74
C HIS A 32 8.42 10.40 -5.54
N VAL A 33 9.21 9.38 -5.19
CA VAL A 33 8.71 8.03 -4.87
C VAL A 33 7.74 8.08 -3.69
N ARG A 34 8.08 8.80 -2.61
CA ARG A 34 7.17 8.98 -1.46
C ARG A 34 5.84 9.62 -1.88
N LYS A 35 5.89 10.70 -2.66
CA LYS A 35 4.67 11.37 -3.15
C LYS A 35 3.82 10.42 -3.99
N GLY A 36 4.44 9.64 -4.87
CA GLY A 36 3.77 8.61 -5.66
C GLY A 36 3.14 7.52 -4.80
N LEU A 37 3.93 6.90 -3.92
CA LEU A 37 3.45 5.89 -2.96
C LEU A 37 2.29 6.39 -2.12
N THR A 38 2.32 7.65 -1.65
CA THR A 38 1.21 8.22 -0.87
C THR A 38 -0.06 8.37 -1.70
N LYS A 39 0.06 8.81 -2.96
CA LYS A 39 -1.09 8.89 -3.87
C LYS A 39 -1.69 7.48 -4.08
N LEU A 40 -0.87 6.45 -4.28
CA LEU A 40 -1.34 5.06 -4.40
C LEU A 40 -1.96 4.54 -3.10
N ALA A 41 -1.33 4.78 -1.95
CA ALA A 41 -1.82 4.34 -0.64
C ALA A 41 -3.20 4.93 -0.30
N ILE A 42 -3.50 6.16 -0.75
CA ILE A 42 -4.83 6.76 -0.61
C ILE A 42 -5.87 6.05 -1.48
N LEU A 43 -5.47 5.56 -2.66
CA LEU A 43 -6.38 4.89 -3.59
C LEU A 43 -6.72 3.47 -3.14
N ILE A 44 -5.84 2.78 -2.40
CA ILE A 44 -6.06 1.38 -1.97
C ILE A 44 -7.38 1.22 -1.20
N PRO A 45 -7.67 1.96 -0.10
CA PRO A 45 -8.94 1.83 0.62
C PRO A 45 -10.16 2.20 -0.22
N ILE A 46 -10.00 3.13 -1.17
CA ILE A 46 -11.09 3.53 -2.05
C ILE A 46 -11.44 2.40 -3.02
N ILE A 47 -10.43 1.70 -3.54
CA ILE A 47 -10.64 0.52 -4.39
C ILE A 47 -11.22 -0.63 -3.56
N ASP A 48 -10.74 -0.85 -2.34
CA ASP A 48 -11.28 -1.82 -1.38
C ASP A 48 -12.79 -1.60 -1.17
N ASP A 49 -13.22 -0.38 -0.82
CA ASP A 49 -14.64 -0.02 -0.68
C ASP A 49 -15.44 -0.26 -1.98
N VAL A 50 -14.82 -0.02 -3.15
CA VAL A 50 -15.45 -0.29 -4.45
C VAL A 50 -15.67 -1.79 -4.66
N TYR A 51 -14.70 -2.64 -4.30
CA TYR A 51 -14.83 -4.09 -4.44
C TYR A 51 -15.77 -4.71 -3.39
N ASP A 52 -15.85 -4.13 -2.19
CA ASP A 52 -16.60 -4.72 -1.07
C ASP A 52 -18.04 -4.20 -0.94
N ILE A 53 -18.28 -2.92 -1.25
CA ILE A 53 -19.56 -2.24 -0.91
C ILE A 53 -20.27 -1.71 -2.15
N TYR A 54 -19.54 -1.06 -3.07
CA TYR A 54 -20.18 -0.23 -4.10
C TYR A 54 -20.33 -0.91 -5.45
N GLY A 55 -19.34 -1.69 -5.87
CA GLY A 55 -19.26 -2.26 -7.22
C GLY A 55 -20.16 -3.48 -7.36
N THR A 56 -20.81 -3.60 -8.52
CA THR A 56 -21.45 -4.86 -8.91
C THR A 56 -20.41 -5.81 -9.51
N PHE A 57 -20.66 -7.12 -9.44
CA PHE A 57 -19.73 -8.13 -9.96
C PHE A 57 -19.28 -7.85 -11.41
N ASP A 58 -20.21 -7.54 -12.31
CA ASP A 58 -19.92 -7.23 -13.71
C ASP A 58 -19.02 -5.99 -13.85
N GLU A 59 -19.24 -4.95 -13.03
CA GLU A 59 -18.39 -3.75 -13.03
C GLU A 59 -16.97 -4.05 -12.51
N LEU A 60 -16.86 -4.89 -11.48
CA LEU A 60 -15.57 -5.31 -10.90
C LEU A 60 -14.77 -6.18 -11.87
N GLU A 61 -15.43 -7.02 -12.66
CA GLU A 61 -14.78 -7.79 -13.72
C GLU A 61 -14.18 -6.86 -14.79
N LEU A 62 -14.95 -5.86 -15.24
CA LEU A 62 -14.48 -4.85 -16.19
C LEU A 62 -13.33 -4.01 -15.62
N PHE A 63 -13.41 -3.61 -14.36
CA PHE A 63 -12.34 -2.85 -13.70
C PHE A 63 -11.06 -3.68 -13.58
N THR A 64 -11.18 -4.95 -13.18
CA THR A 64 -10.05 -5.88 -13.08
C THR A 64 -9.39 -6.06 -14.45
N ALA A 65 -10.17 -6.30 -15.50
CA ALA A 65 -9.66 -6.43 -16.86
C ALA A 65 -8.97 -5.15 -17.37
N ALA A 66 -9.47 -3.97 -16.98
CA ALA A 66 -8.84 -2.70 -17.31
C ALA A 66 -7.46 -2.55 -16.64
N VAL A 67 -7.35 -2.92 -15.36
CA VAL A 67 -6.08 -2.91 -14.62
C VAL A 67 -5.10 -3.94 -15.19
N GLU A 68 -5.55 -5.15 -15.52
CA GLU A 68 -4.70 -6.20 -16.09
C GLU A 68 -4.18 -5.86 -17.49
N SER A 69 -5.06 -5.34 -18.36
CA SER A 69 -4.66 -4.93 -19.72
C SER A 69 -3.74 -3.71 -19.72
N TRP A 70 -3.85 -2.88 -18.68
CA TRP A 70 -3.15 -1.60 -18.53
C TRP A 70 -3.27 -0.71 -19.80
N ASP A 71 -4.38 -0.82 -20.52
CA ASP A 71 -4.69 0.01 -21.69
C ASP A 71 -5.62 1.16 -21.27
N ILE A 72 -5.18 2.40 -21.52
CA ILE A 72 -5.97 3.59 -21.24
C ILE A 72 -7.34 3.58 -21.95
N LYS A 73 -7.47 2.87 -23.08
CA LYS A 73 -8.73 2.76 -23.82
C LYS A 73 -9.78 1.94 -23.08
N SER A 74 -9.38 1.05 -22.18
CA SER A 74 -10.29 0.24 -21.36
C SER A 74 -11.22 1.11 -20.50
N ILE A 75 -10.86 2.37 -20.26
CA ILE A 75 -11.71 3.36 -19.58
C ILE A 75 -13.10 3.53 -20.21
N GLN A 76 -13.22 3.28 -21.53
CA GLN A 76 -14.50 3.44 -22.24
C GLN A 76 -15.55 2.42 -21.78
N LEU A 77 -15.10 1.29 -21.24
CA LEU A 77 -15.94 0.21 -20.77
C LEU A 77 -16.34 0.36 -19.29
N LEU A 78 -15.70 1.26 -18.54
CA LEU A 78 -15.92 1.41 -17.11
C LEU A 78 -17.08 2.36 -16.80
N PRO A 79 -17.82 2.14 -15.69
CA PRO A 79 -18.73 3.13 -15.13
C PRO A 79 -18.02 4.45 -14.79
N GLU A 80 -18.75 5.57 -14.85
CA GLU A 80 -18.16 6.92 -14.75
C GLU A 80 -17.40 7.16 -13.45
N TYR A 81 -17.85 6.58 -12.33
CA TYR A 81 -17.17 6.69 -11.04
C TYR A 81 -15.85 5.89 -11.00
N MET A 82 -15.82 4.69 -11.61
CA MET A 82 -14.64 3.83 -11.70
C MET A 82 -13.56 4.39 -12.63
N LYS A 83 -13.95 5.13 -13.68
CA LYS A 83 -13.01 5.81 -14.59
C LYS A 83 -12.04 6.70 -13.83
N ILE A 84 -12.53 7.40 -12.80
CA ILE A 84 -11.72 8.30 -11.98
C ILE A 84 -10.62 7.52 -11.25
N TYR A 85 -10.94 6.36 -10.70
CA TYR A 85 -9.98 5.52 -9.97
C TYR A 85 -8.96 4.90 -10.92
N PHE A 86 -9.41 4.32 -12.03
CA PHE A 86 -8.51 3.76 -13.04
C PHE A 86 -7.54 4.83 -13.56
N LEU A 87 -8.03 6.03 -13.90
CA LEU A 87 -7.16 7.14 -14.32
C LEU A 87 -6.19 7.58 -13.24
N ALA A 88 -6.60 7.60 -11.97
CA ALA A 88 -5.74 7.99 -10.87
C ALA A 88 -4.57 6.98 -10.71
N ILE A 89 -4.87 5.69 -10.75
CA ILE A 89 -3.88 4.60 -10.71
C ILE A 89 -2.96 4.68 -11.94
N TYR A 90 -3.54 4.72 -13.13
CA TYR A 90 -2.82 4.73 -14.40
C TYR A 90 -1.86 5.92 -14.49
N ASN A 91 -2.36 7.14 -14.30
CA ASN A 91 -1.53 8.34 -14.42
C ASN A 91 -0.43 8.35 -13.37
N ASN A 92 -0.73 7.92 -12.13
CA ASN A 92 0.27 7.98 -11.08
C ASN A 92 1.38 6.94 -11.23
N ALA A 93 1.05 5.70 -11.59
CA ALA A 93 2.07 4.68 -11.87
C ALA A 93 2.93 5.06 -13.08
N ASN A 94 2.35 5.65 -14.12
CA ASN A 94 3.11 6.16 -15.27
C ASN A 94 3.99 7.37 -14.90
N GLU A 95 3.51 8.29 -14.05
CA GLU A 95 4.28 9.42 -13.51
C GLU A 95 5.52 8.91 -12.73
N ILE A 96 5.33 7.95 -11.82
CA ILE A 96 6.41 7.33 -11.05
C ILE A 96 7.44 6.67 -11.97
N ALA A 97 6.97 5.92 -12.97
CA ALA A 97 7.85 5.25 -13.92
C ALA A 97 8.65 6.24 -14.77
N TYR A 98 8.02 7.35 -15.19
CA TYR A 98 8.67 8.40 -15.95
C TYR A 98 9.75 9.12 -15.13
N ASP A 99 9.43 9.54 -13.90
CA ASP A 99 10.38 10.23 -13.03
C ASP A 99 11.56 9.33 -12.68
N THR A 100 11.33 8.04 -12.40
CA THR A 100 12.40 7.07 -12.13
C THR A 100 13.28 6.85 -13.35
N LEU A 101 12.70 6.77 -14.55
CA LEU A 101 13.46 6.66 -15.79
C LEU A 101 14.31 7.90 -16.04
N LYS A 102 13.75 9.09 -15.80
CA LYS A 102 14.45 10.36 -15.98
C LYS A 102 15.61 10.54 -14.99
N ASP A 103 15.40 10.21 -13.73
CA ASP A 103 16.36 10.49 -12.66
C ASP A 103 17.41 9.37 -12.51
N GLN A 104 17.04 8.12 -12.78
CA GLN A 104 17.88 6.94 -12.51
C GLN A 104 18.18 6.10 -13.76
N GLY A 105 17.55 6.40 -14.90
CA GLY A 105 17.69 5.60 -16.13
C GLY A 105 17.00 4.24 -16.07
N GLN A 106 16.16 3.99 -15.07
CA GLN A 106 15.50 2.69 -14.86
C GLN A 106 14.03 2.74 -15.26
N TYR A 107 13.64 1.87 -16.20
CA TYR A 107 12.25 1.72 -16.60
C TYR A 107 11.51 0.72 -15.70
N ILE A 108 10.73 1.24 -14.75
CA ILE A 108 10.11 0.42 -13.70
C ILE A 108 8.63 0.09 -13.92
N LEU A 109 7.99 0.62 -14.97
CA LEU A 109 6.56 0.40 -15.21
C LEU A 109 6.16 -1.09 -15.21
N PRO A 110 6.93 -2.02 -15.84
CA PRO A 110 6.57 -3.43 -15.85
C PRO A 110 6.52 -4.08 -14.45
N TYR A 111 7.18 -3.48 -13.45
CA TYR A 111 7.09 -3.94 -12.06
C TYR A 111 5.91 -3.33 -11.31
N LEU A 112 5.46 -2.14 -11.72
CA LEU A 112 4.30 -1.47 -11.12
C LEU A 112 2.97 -2.03 -11.63
N THR A 113 2.94 -2.52 -12.87
CA THR A 113 1.71 -2.96 -13.56
C THR A 113 1.53 -4.47 -13.56
N LYS A 114 2.43 -5.22 -12.91
CA LYS A 114 2.33 -6.68 -12.83
C LYS A 114 1.30 -7.06 -11.78
N ALA A 115 0.05 -7.15 -12.22
CA ALA A 115 -1.12 -7.44 -11.39
C ALA A 115 -1.27 -8.91 -10.96
N SER A 116 -0.21 -9.75 -11.03
CA SER A 116 -0.32 -11.21 -10.94
C SER A 116 -0.76 -11.78 -9.58
N GLU A 117 -1.21 -10.95 -8.65
CA GLU A 117 -1.74 -11.34 -7.34
C GLU A 117 -3.21 -10.87 -7.12
N LEU A 118 -3.83 -10.16 -8.08
CA LEU A 118 -5.22 -9.65 -7.93
C LEU A 118 -6.32 -10.69 -8.20
N GLN A 119 -5.97 -11.92 -8.58
CA GLN A 119 -6.94 -12.97 -8.95
C GLN A 119 -7.75 -13.58 -7.79
N ARG A 120 -7.64 -13.07 -6.56
CA ARG A 120 -8.43 -13.55 -5.43
C ARG A 120 -9.55 -12.55 -5.10
N GLY A 121 -10.57 -12.55 -5.93
CA GLY A 121 -11.86 -11.89 -5.68
C GLY A 121 -12.69 -12.55 -4.59
N GLU A 122 -12.06 -12.97 -3.49
CA GLU A 122 -12.76 -13.45 -2.30
C GLU A 122 -12.11 -12.81 -1.08
N GLU A 123 -12.88 -11.96 -0.37
CA GLU A 123 -12.55 -11.50 0.98
C GLU A 123 -12.54 -12.70 1.94
N ALA A 124 -11.43 -13.42 1.90
CA ALA A 124 -11.21 -14.61 2.68
C ALA A 124 -10.05 -14.25 3.64
N LYS A 125 -10.41 -13.72 4.82
CA LYS A 125 -9.44 -13.41 5.87
C LYS A 125 -8.68 -14.69 6.19
N SER A 126 -7.36 -14.67 6.12
CA SER A 126 -6.50 -15.86 6.23
C SER A 126 -6.83 -16.78 7.42
N ILE A 127 -7.25 -16.19 8.55
CA ILE A 127 -7.75 -16.92 9.72
C ILE A 127 -9.05 -17.69 9.41
N ALA A 128 -10.03 -17.05 8.80
CA ALA A 128 -11.32 -17.67 8.47
C ALA A 128 -11.16 -18.79 7.42
N CYS A 129 -10.33 -18.59 6.39
CA CYS A 129 -10.00 -19.66 5.44
C CYS A 129 -9.38 -20.85 6.15
N TYR A 130 -8.37 -20.60 6.97
CA TYR A 130 -7.66 -21.66 7.66
C TYR A 130 -8.57 -22.41 8.64
N MET A 131 -9.46 -21.70 9.35
CA MET A 131 -10.51 -22.32 10.18
C MET A 131 -11.42 -23.23 9.37
N TYR A 132 -11.92 -22.75 8.23
CA TYR A 132 -12.82 -23.49 7.36
C TYR A 132 -12.16 -24.73 6.75
N GLU A 133 -10.97 -24.56 6.18
CA GLU A 133 -10.23 -25.61 5.48
C GLU A 133 -9.71 -26.70 6.42
N ASN A 134 -9.33 -26.34 7.65
CA ASN A 134 -8.68 -27.27 8.59
C ASN A 134 -9.59 -27.66 9.76
N GLY A 135 -10.81 -27.13 9.83
CA GLY A 135 -11.76 -27.40 10.92
C GLY A 135 -11.26 -26.98 12.31
N VAL A 136 -10.37 -25.98 12.38
CA VAL A 136 -9.75 -25.54 13.64
C VAL A 136 -10.48 -24.37 14.27
N SER A 137 -10.28 -24.16 15.58
CA SER A 137 -10.79 -22.98 16.28
C SER A 137 -10.10 -21.69 15.82
N TYR A 138 -10.74 -20.56 16.07
CA TYR A 138 -10.14 -19.23 15.84
C TYR A 138 -8.76 -19.10 16.49
N GLU A 139 -8.62 -19.54 17.75
CA GLU A 139 -7.36 -19.50 18.49
C GLU A 139 -6.27 -20.36 17.82
N GLY A 140 -6.65 -21.54 17.30
CA GLY A 140 -5.75 -22.41 16.56
C GLY A 140 -5.29 -21.79 15.23
N ALA A 141 -6.23 -21.22 14.47
CA ALA A 141 -5.95 -20.51 13.23
C ALA A 141 -5.10 -19.25 13.46
N TYR A 142 -5.43 -18.45 14.46
CA TYR A 142 -4.69 -17.25 14.85
C TYR A 142 -3.23 -17.59 15.19
N LYS A 143 -2.99 -18.61 16.03
CA LYS A 143 -1.65 -19.09 16.36
C LYS A 143 -0.88 -19.57 15.13
N HIS A 144 -1.55 -20.28 14.21
CA HIS A 144 -0.93 -20.74 12.98
C HIS A 144 -0.48 -19.55 12.10
N ILE A 145 -1.38 -18.59 11.85
CA ILE A 145 -1.06 -17.40 11.07
C ILE A 145 0.08 -16.59 11.73
N GLN A 146 0.07 -16.43 13.06
CA GLN A 146 1.18 -15.79 13.80
C GLN A 146 2.50 -16.54 13.63
N SER A 147 2.50 -17.87 13.64
CA SER A 147 3.70 -18.68 13.37
C SER A 147 4.23 -18.44 11.96
N LEU A 148 3.35 -18.43 10.95
CA LEU A 148 3.72 -18.13 9.56
C LEU A 148 4.31 -16.73 9.42
N LEU A 149 3.75 -15.72 10.09
CA LEU A 149 4.31 -14.37 10.12
C LEU A 149 5.72 -14.37 10.72
N GLY A 150 5.92 -15.06 11.85
CA GLY A 150 7.23 -15.19 12.49
C GLY A 150 8.27 -15.90 11.63
N GLU A 151 7.88 -16.95 10.91
CA GLU A 151 8.74 -17.68 9.97
C GLU A 151 9.12 -16.82 8.76
N ASN A 152 8.15 -16.13 8.16
CA ASN A 152 8.41 -15.21 7.05
C ASN A 152 9.32 -14.04 7.49
N TRP A 153 9.17 -13.55 8.72
CA TRP A 153 10.07 -12.55 9.28
C TRP A 153 11.51 -13.05 9.40
N LYS A 154 11.70 -14.30 9.84
CA LYS A 154 13.03 -14.95 9.88
C LYS A 154 13.63 -15.08 8.47
N ARG A 155 12.83 -15.45 7.47
CA ARG A 155 13.27 -15.53 6.06
C ARG A 155 13.71 -14.16 5.54
N LEU A 156 12.93 -13.12 5.79
CA LEU A 156 13.26 -11.74 5.43
C LEU A 156 14.58 -11.30 6.06
N ASN A 157 14.78 -11.56 7.36
CA ASN A 157 16.05 -11.27 8.03
C ASN A 157 17.23 -12.04 7.42
N LYS A 158 17.03 -13.30 7.00
CA LYS A 158 18.07 -14.09 6.33
C LYS A 158 18.49 -13.43 5.01
N VAL A 159 17.56 -12.96 4.18
CA VAL A 159 17.87 -12.28 2.92
C VAL A 159 18.66 -10.99 3.14
N ARG A 160 18.47 -10.31 4.28
CA ARG A 160 19.24 -9.09 4.62
C ARG A 160 20.70 -9.35 4.97
N VAL A 161 21.03 -10.53 5.51
CA VAL A 161 22.38 -10.86 6.00
C VAL A 161 23.15 -11.79 5.06
N THR A 162 22.46 -12.41 4.10
CA THR A 162 23.05 -13.28 3.09
C THR A 162 23.18 -12.57 1.75
N SER A 163 23.91 -13.18 0.81
CA SER A 163 23.97 -12.66 -0.56
C SER A 163 22.59 -12.80 -1.20
N SER A 164 21.94 -11.67 -1.46
CA SER A 164 20.66 -11.60 -2.15
C SER A 164 20.89 -11.46 -3.66
N PRO A 165 20.04 -12.07 -4.51
CA PRO A 165 20.03 -11.77 -5.94
C PRO A 165 19.49 -10.36 -6.24
N PHE A 166 18.88 -9.70 -5.25
CA PHE A 166 18.32 -8.36 -5.39
C PHE A 166 19.28 -7.27 -4.90
N PRO A 167 19.22 -6.05 -5.48
CA PRO A 167 19.96 -4.91 -4.97
C PRO A 167 19.68 -4.63 -3.50
N LYS A 168 20.70 -4.20 -2.75
CA LYS A 168 20.58 -3.93 -1.31
C LYS A 168 19.43 -2.98 -0.97
N HIS A 169 19.27 -1.92 -1.75
CA HIS A 169 18.20 -0.94 -1.57
C HIS A 169 16.81 -1.54 -1.74
N PHE A 170 16.64 -2.47 -2.69
CA PHE A 170 15.37 -3.20 -2.86
C PHE A 170 15.04 -4.06 -1.64
N VAL A 171 16.05 -4.78 -1.11
CA VAL A 171 15.89 -5.59 0.11
C VAL A 171 15.54 -4.71 1.32
N GLU A 172 16.12 -3.52 1.42
CA GLU A 172 15.81 -2.53 2.46
C GLU A 172 14.38 -2.02 2.35
N ILE A 173 13.93 -1.61 1.15
CA ILE A 173 12.54 -1.18 0.90
C ILE A 173 11.55 -2.28 1.26
N ALA A 174 11.77 -3.51 0.80
CA ALA A 174 10.90 -4.64 1.12
C ALA A 174 10.84 -4.92 2.63
N THR A 175 11.96 -4.78 3.33
CA THR A 175 12.02 -4.92 4.79
C THR A 175 11.24 -3.80 5.49
N ASN A 176 11.41 -2.57 5.04
CA ASN A 176 10.74 -1.41 5.59
C ASN A 176 9.23 -1.47 5.37
N MET A 177 8.79 -1.96 4.20
CA MET A 177 7.38 -2.24 3.91
C MET A 177 6.78 -3.23 4.92
N ALA A 178 7.48 -4.33 5.21
CA ALA A 178 7.03 -5.29 6.21
C ALA A 178 6.98 -4.69 7.63
N ARG A 179 7.95 -3.83 7.98
CA ARG A 179 7.98 -3.13 9.28
C ARG A 179 6.83 -2.14 9.44
N ILE A 180 6.58 -1.31 8.44
CA ILE A 180 5.53 -0.29 8.52
C ILE A 180 4.15 -0.94 8.49
N SER A 181 3.93 -1.99 7.69
CA SER A 181 2.71 -2.81 7.77
C SER A 181 2.56 -3.47 9.15
N GLY A 182 3.65 -3.94 9.73
CA GLY A 182 3.65 -4.44 11.10
C GLY A 182 3.18 -3.40 12.11
N TYR A 183 3.69 -2.17 12.02
CA TYR A 183 3.29 -1.04 12.85
C TYR A 183 1.80 -0.72 12.70
N PHE A 184 1.26 -0.77 11.48
CA PHE A 184 -0.11 -0.39 11.19
C PHE A 184 -1.15 -1.45 11.52
N TYR A 185 -0.81 -2.75 11.47
CA TYR A 185 -1.81 -3.82 11.51
C TYR A 185 -1.62 -4.87 12.61
N LEU A 186 -0.41 -5.04 13.18
CA LEU A 186 -0.19 -6.12 14.16
C LEU A 186 -0.82 -5.84 15.54
N SER A 187 -0.99 -4.57 15.89
CA SER A 187 -1.55 -4.14 17.18
C SER A 187 -2.99 -3.61 17.07
N GLY A 188 -3.69 -3.93 15.98
CA GLY A 188 -4.97 -3.35 15.59
C GLY A 188 -4.87 -2.56 14.29
N ASP A 189 -6.00 -2.17 13.72
CA ASP A 189 -6.06 -1.43 12.46
C ASP A 189 -5.79 0.07 12.68
N ARG A 190 -4.53 0.50 12.60
CA ARG A 190 -4.16 1.91 12.80
C ARG A 190 -4.38 2.79 11.57
N LEU A 191 -4.79 2.20 10.44
CA LEU A 191 -5.09 2.95 9.22
C LEU A 191 -6.58 3.32 9.19
N GLY A 192 -7.44 2.34 9.50
CA GLY A 192 -8.88 2.49 9.53
C GLY A 192 -9.44 2.84 10.90
N ALA A 193 -8.81 2.53 12.03
CA ALA A 193 -9.33 2.94 13.33
C ALA A 193 -9.11 4.45 13.59
N PRO A 194 -9.95 5.10 14.42
CA PRO A 194 -9.71 6.46 14.90
C PRO A 194 -8.61 6.54 15.98
N ASP A 195 -7.59 5.68 15.91
CA ASP A 195 -6.56 5.53 16.94
C ASP A 195 -5.59 6.73 16.96
N ASP A 196 -5.31 7.25 18.16
CA ASP A 196 -4.39 8.36 18.38
C ASP A 196 -2.91 7.92 18.30
N ALA A 197 -2.61 6.61 18.36
CA ALA A 197 -1.24 6.12 18.26
C ALA A 197 -0.56 6.50 16.93
N ALA A 198 -1.29 6.40 15.81
CA ALA A 198 -0.79 6.86 14.51
C ALA A 198 -0.60 8.38 14.50
N LYS A 199 -1.55 9.14 15.07
CA LYS A 199 -1.50 10.61 15.13
C LYS A 199 -0.31 11.11 15.95
N ASN A 200 -0.02 10.49 17.11
CA ASN A 200 1.12 10.85 17.96
C ASN A 200 2.47 10.64 17.25
N SER A 201 2.59 9.53 16.51
CA SER A 201 3.80 9.25 15.72
C SER A 201 3.94 10.21 14.55
N ILE A 202 2.84 10.54 13.86
CA ILE A 202 2.81 11.55 12.80
C ILE A 202 3.24 12.92 13.37
N TRP A 203 2.68 13.31 14.51
CA TRP A 203 2.98 14.58 15.14
C TRP A 203 4.48 14.70 15.43
N SER A 204 5.06 13.72 16.14
CA SER A 204 6.47 13.76 16.53
C SER A 204 7.47 13.58 15.38
N LEU A 205 7.12 12.85 14.31
CA LEU A 205 8.06 12.52 13.23
C LEU A 205 7.93 13.42 11.99
N ILE A 206 6.74 13.99 11.75
CA ILE A 206 6.43 14.75 10.54
C ILE A 206 6.21 16.23 10.85
N ILE A 207 5.58 16.55 11.99
CA ILE A 207 5.10 17.91 12.29
C ILE A 207 6.04 18.66 13.22
N GLU A 208 6.46 18.04 14.32
CA GLU A 208 7.25 18.68 15.37
C GLU A 208 8.76 18.48 15.13
N PRO A 209 9.51 19.53 14.77
CA PRO A 209 10.95 19.42 14.61
C PRO A 209 11.63 19.21 15.95
N ILE A 210 12.68 18.40 15.96
CA ILE A 210 13.53 18.21 17.15
C ILE A 210 14.22 19.54 17.45
N SER A 211 13.99 20.09 18.65
CA SER A 211 14.69 21.30 19.09
C SER A 211 16.20 21.05 19.17
N THR A 212 16.97 21.81 18.40
CA THR A 212 18.43 21.84 18.52
C THR A 212 18.81 22.90 19.55
N ARG A 213 19.76 22.60 20.45
CA ARG A 213 20.21 23.52 21.52
C ARG A 213 21.00 24.75 21.00
N GLU A 214 20.80 25.16 19.76
CA GLU A 214 21.56 26.23 19.10
C GLU A 214 20.64 27.36 18.61
N THR A 215 19.87 27.95 19.51
CA THR A 215 19.32 29.31 19.34
C THR A 215 19.37 30.05 20.66
N ASN A 216 20.57 30.20 21.21
CA ASN A 216 20.92 31.17 22.25
C ASN A 216 22.42 31.49 22.09
N ALA A 217 22.75 32.31 21.10
CA ALA A 217 24.01 33.05 21.01
C ALA A 217 23.69 34.46 20.50
#